data_AF-A0A0Q4RYS5-F1
#
_entry.id   AF-A0A0Q4RYS5-F1
#
_cell.length_a   1.000
_cell.length_b   1.000
_cell.length_c   1.000
_cell.angle_alpha   90.00
_cell.angle_beta   90.00
_cell.angle_gamma   90.00
#
_symmetry.space_group_name_H-M   'P 1'
#
loop_
_entity.id
_entity.type
_entity.pdbx_description
1 polymer ?
#
loop_
_entity_poly.entity_id
_entity_poly.type
_entity_poly.pdbx_seq_one_letter_code
_entity_poly.pdbx_strand_id
1 'polypeptide(L)'
;MKNKLLPLFVVLGLGSFSAYSQVGIGTNNPDPSAQLHVQATTRGVLIPNVELTNTTSVSPINNPEGPAESLLVFNTKAINDVTPGYYYWYKGKWNRMALAGESSGNAGITGGNGAPGTR
;
A
#
# COMPACT_ATOMS: atom_id res chain seq x y z
N MET A 1 29.77 -8.64 -51.01
CA MET A 1 28.71 -9.04 -50.05
C MET A 1 29.24 -8.92 -48.63
N LYS A 2 29.25 -7.74 -47.98
CA LYS A 2 29.91 -7.59 -46.66
C LYS A 2 29.12 -6.86 -45.57
N ASN A 3 27.90 -6.37 -45.86
CA ASN A 3 27.19 -5.47 -44.93
C ASN A 3 25.83 -6.02 -44.44
N LYS A 4 25.53 -7.31 -44.68
CA LYS A 4 24.24 -7.93 -44.30
C LYS A 4 24.10 -8.22 -42.80
N LEU A 5 25.20 -8.19 -42.04
CA LEU A 5 25.21 -8.41 -40.58
C LEU A 5 24.95 -7.12 -39.78
N LEU A 6 25.11 -5.95 -40.41
CA LEU A 6 24.89 -4.65 -39.77
C LEU A 6 23.45 -4.44 -39.26
N PRO A 7 22.37 -4.75 -40.03
CA PRO A 7 21.01 -4.61 -39.50
C PRO A 7 20.72 -5.56 -38.33
N LEU A 8 21.36 -6.73 -38.28
CA LEU A 8 21.21 -7.70 -37.18
C LEU A 8 21.82 -7.19 -35.88
N PHE A 9 23.00 -6.54 -35.95
CA PHE A 9 23.64 -5.90 -34.80
C PHE A 9 22.83 -4.70 -34.26
N VAL A 10 22.15 -3.96 -35.13
CA VAL A 10 21.29 -2.83 -34.74
C VAL A 10 20.03 -3.32 -34.00
N VAL A 11 19.39 -4.39 -34.49
CA VAL A 11 18.19 -4.97 -33.85
C VAL A 11 18.53 -5.62 -32.49
N LEU A 12 19.68 -6.29 -32.37
CA LEU A 12 20.12 -6.90 -31.11
C LEU A 12 20.69 -5.88 -30.11
N GLY A 13 21.29 -4.78 -30.58
CA GLY A 13 21.88 -3.73 -29.73
C GLY A 13 20.89 -2.68 -29.22
N LEU A 14 19.76 -2.46 -29.91
CA LEU A 14 18.72 -1.49 -29.53
C LEU A 14 17.53 -2.12 -28.79
N GLY A 15 17.52 -3.44 -28.59
CA GLY A 15 16.36 -4.21 -28.15
C GLY A 15 16.09 -4.28 -26.64
N SER A 16 16.86 -3.60 -25.79
CA SER A 16 16.64 -3.62 -24.34
C SER A 16 15.53 -2.65 -23.92
N PHE A 17 14.32 -2.84 -24.46
CA PHE A 17 13.13 -2.18 -23.93
C PHE A 17 12.77 -2.87 -22.61
N SER A 18 13.07 -2.22 -21.49
CA SER A 18 12.55 -2.65 -20.18
C SER A 18 11.04 -2.44 -20.19
N ALA A 19 10.28 -3.53 -20.33
CA ALA A 19 8.83 -3.50 -20.21
C ALA A 19 8.47 -3.40 -18.72
N TYR A 20 8.15 -2.18 -18.27
CA TYR A 20 7.48 -1.99 -16.98
C TYR A 20 6.02 -2.40 -17.14
N SER A 21 5.63 -3.54 -16.57
CA SER A 21 4.23 -3.95 -16.53
C SER A 21 3.66 -3.63 -15.16
N GLN A 22 2.59 -2.84 -15.11
CA GLN A 22 1.75 -2.71 -13.92
C GLN A 22 1.04 -4.03 -13.61
N VAL A 23 0.77 -4.28 -12.32
CA VAL A 23 0.09 -5.50 -11.88
C VAL A 23 -1.42 -5.28 -11.90
N GLY A 24 -2.09 -5.85 -12.89
CA GLY A 24 -3.55 -5.97 -12.92
C GLY A 24 -3.99 -7.34 -12.38
N ILE A 25 -4.84 -7.36 -11.35
CA ILE A 25 -5.49 -8.58 -10.87
C ILE A 25 -6.98 -8.48 -11.18
N GLY A 26 -7.48 -9.34 -12.06
CA GLY A 26 -8.89 -9.33 -12.48
C GLY A 26 -9.24 -8.23 -13.50
N THR A 27 -8.24 -7.55 -14.06
CA THR A 27 -8.40 -6.57 -15.15
C THR A 27 -7.24 -6.64 -16.14
N ASN A 28 -7.55 -6.53 -17.44
CA ASN A 28 -6.56 -6.41 -18.52
C ASN A 28 -6.20 -4.94 -18.82
N ASN A 29 -6.93 -3.99 -18.22
CA ASN A 29 -6.70 -2.56 -18.39
C ASN A 29 -6.51 -1.90 -17.01
N PRO A 30 -5.42 -2.24 -16.29
CA PRO A 30 -5.09 -1.60 -15.02
C PRO A 30 -4.89 -0.09 -15.21
N ASP A 31 -5.17 0.68 -14.15
CA ASP A 31 -5.14 2.14 -14.23
C ASP A 31 -3.68 2.60 -14.41
N PRO A 32 -3.36 3.52 -15.34
CA PRO A 32 -1.98 3.97 -15.56
C PRO A 32 -1.32 4.60 -14.33
N SER A 33 -2.11 5.08 -13.37
CA SER A 33 -1.61 5.65 -12.11
C SER A 33 -1.36 4.62 -11.01
N ALA A 34 -1.75 3.35 -11.21
CA ALA A 34 -1.66 2.29 -10.21
C ALA A 34 -0.54 1.30 -10.51
N GLN A 35 0.31 1.02 -9.51
CA GLN A 35 1.27 -0.09 -9.57
C GLN A 35 0.57 -1.45 -9.39
N LEU A 36 -0.52 -1.48 -8.61
CA LEU A 36 -1.39 -2.64 -8.41
C LEU A 36 -2.86 -2.20 -8.55
N HIS A 37 -3.58 -2.73 -9.54
CA HIS A 37 -5.03 -2.57 -9.71
C HIS A 37 -5.71 -3.92 -9.52
N VAL A 38 -6.48 -4.08 -8.44
CA VAL A 38 -7.31 -5.26 -8.20
C VAL A 38 -8.77 -4.95 -8.51
N GLN A 39 -9.36 -5.64 -9.50
CA GLN A 39 -10.76 -5.51 -9.87
C GLN A 39 -11.49 -6.85 -9.67
N ALA A 40 -12.57 -6.85 -8.89
CA ALA A 40 -13.42 -8.01 -8.67
C ALA A 40 -14.84 -7.57 -8.26
N THR A 41 -15.84 -8.42 -8.55
CA THR A 41 -17.25 -8.17 -8.17
C THR A 41 -17.67 -8.88 -6.88
N THR A 42 -17.02 -9.99 -6.53
CA THR A 42 -17.39 -10.88 -5.43
C THR A 42 -16.22 -11.24 -4.51
N ARG A 43 -15.05 -10.60 -4.69
CA ARG A 43 -13.82 -10.88 -3.94
C ARG A 43 -13.17 -9.57 -3.53
N GLY A 44 -12.35 -9.61 -2.47
CA GLY A 44 -11.56 -8.49 -2.00
C GLY A 44 -10.07 -8.83 -1.91
N VAL A 45 -9.29 -7.92 -1.33
CA VAL A 45 -7.86 -8.12 -1.06
C VAL A 45 -7.70 -8.49 0.42
N LEU A 46 -7.09 -9.65 0.69
CA LEU A 46 -6.68 -10.01 2.04
C LEU A 46 -5.32 -9.36 2.32
N ILE A 47 -5.34 -8.37 3.21
CA ILE A 47 -4.12 -7.74 3.75
C ILE A 47 -3.46 -8.72 4.74
N PRO A 48 -2.11 -8.74 4.87
CA PRO A 48 -1.43 -9.63 5.81
C PRO A 48 -1.97 -9.52 7.23
N ASN A 49 -2.38 -10.66 7.79
CA ASN A 49 -2.78 -10.78 9.18
C ASN A 49 -1.54 -10.99 10.05
N VAL A 50 -1.37 -10.14 11.06
CA VAL A 50 -0.21 -10.17 11.97
C VAL A 50 -0.66 -10.14 13.43
N GLU A 51 0.25 -10.50 14.32
CA GLU A 51 0.04 -10.46 15.77
C GLU A 51 0.89 -9.33 16.37
N LEU A 52 0.34 -8.11 16.41
CA LEU A 52 1.03 -6.99 17.06
C LEU A 52 0.97 -7.18 18.59
N THR A 53 2.03 -6.73 19.26
CA THR A 53 2.14 -6.78 20.73
C THR A 53 2.01 -5.41 21.38
N ASN A 54 2.45 -4.34 20.71
CA ASN A 54 2.19 -2.95 21.06
C ASN A 54 2.43 -2.05 19.83
N THR A 55 2.03 -0.77 19.88
CA THR A 55 2.13 0.13 18.71
C THR A 55 3.57 0.56 18.37
N THR A 56 4.51 0.47 19.30
CA THR A 56 5.91 0.90 19.11
C THR A 56 6.85 -0.23 18.68
N SER A 57 6.37 -1.47 18.69
CA SER A 57 7.16 -2.65 18.35
C SER A 57 7.19 -2.86 16.84
N VAL A 58 8.38 -3.07 16.29
CA VAL A 58 8.56 -3.47 14.88
C VAL A 58 8.13 -4.92 14.62
N SER A 59 8.13 -5.76 15.66
CA SER A 59 7.68 -7.15 15.58
C SER A 59 6.17 -7.22 15.30
N PRO A 60 5.70 -8.15 14.45
CA PRO A 60 6.44 -9.28 13.86
C PRO A 60 7.14 -8.98 12.52
N ILE A 61 7.16 -7.73 12.07
CA ILE A 61 7.80 -7.33 10.80
C ILE A 61 9.29 -7.06 11.05
N ASN A 62 10.07 -8.14 11.10
CA ASN A 62 11.50 -8.10 11.38
C ASN A 62 12.31 -7.81 10.10
N ASN A 63 12.32 -6.55 9.66
CA ASN A 63 13.22 -6.03 8.64
C ASN A 63 14.38 -5.27 9.34
N PRO A 64 15.66 -5.43 8.94
CA PRO A 64 16.79 -4.66 9.47
C PRO A 64 16.59 -3.14 9.49
N GLU A 65 15.85 -2.59 8.51
CA GLU A 65 15.55 -1.16 8.40
C GLU A 65 14.23 -0.77 9.10
N GLY A 66 13.54 -1.74 9.70
CA GLY A 66 12.19 -1.60 10.24
C GLY A 66 11.09 -1.71 9.17
N PRO A 67 9.82 -1.61 9.58
CA PRO A 67 8.71 -1.62 8.64
C PRO A 67 8.76 -0.39 7.72
N ALA A 68 8.43 -0.56 6.45
CA ALA A 68 8.34 0.56 5.53
C ALA A 68 7.22 1.52 5.93
N GLU A 69 7.43 2.83 5.77
CA GLU A 69 6.36 3.82 5.90
C GLU A 69 5.20 3.46 4.97
N SER A 70 3.97 3.64 5.45
CA SER A 70 2.74 3.23 4.76
C SER A 70 2.52 1.71 4.64
N LEU A 71 3.31 0.86 5.32
CA LEU A 71 3.04 -0.58 5.36
C LEU A 71 1.70 -0.86 6.07
N LEU A 72 0.77 -1.52 5.39
CA LEU A 72 -0.58 -1.84 5.88
C LEU A 72 -0.67 -3.31 6.32
N VAL A 73 -1.23 -3.54 7.51
CA VAL A 73 -1.46 -4.88 8.07
C VAL A 73 -2.82 -4.95 8.79
N PHE A 74 -3.34 -6.15 9.01
CA PHE A 74 -4.46 -6.39 9.91
C PHE A 74 -3.95 -7.07 11.19
N ASN A 75 -4.10 -6.41 12.33
CA ASN A 75 -3.77 -6.98 13.63
C ASN A 75 -4.90 -7.92 14.10
N THR A 76 -4.52 -9.08 14.64
CA THR A 76 -5.46 -10.12 15.10
C THR A 76 -5.54 -10.26 16.61
N LYS A 77 -4.69 -9.57 17.38
CA LYS A 77 -4.59 -9.71 18.83
C LYS A 77 -5.02 -8.44 19.58
N ALA A 78 -5.52 -8.64 20.80
CA ALA A 78 -5.70 -7.58 21.78
C ALA A 78 -4.63 -7.72 22.85
N ILE A 79 -3.54 -6.96 22.74
CA ILE A 79 -2.40 -7.00 23.66
C ILE A 79 -1.95 -5.55 23.91
N ASN A 80 -1.73 -5.16 25.16
CA ASN A 80 -1.32 -3.79 25.54
C ASN A 80 -2.24 -2.72 24.90
N ASP A 81 -1.67 -1.85 24.06
CA ASP A 81 -2.32 -0.74 23.39
C ASP A 81 -2.81 -1.09 21.97
N VAL A 82 -2.70 -2.35 21.54
CA VAL A 82 -3.23 -2.81 20.26
C VAL A 82 -4.48 -3.66 20.44
N THR A 83 -5.41 -3.51 19.49
CA THR A 83 -6.66 -4.26 19.39
C THR A 83 -6.84 -4.79 17.97
N PRO A 84 -7.68 -5.79 17.72
CA PRO A 84 -7.94 -6.25 16.36
C PRO A 84 -8.41 -5.12 15.44
N GLY A 85 -7.89 -5.09 14.23
CA GLY A 85 -8.20 -4.04 13.25
C GLY A 85 -7.03 -3.73 12.32
N TYR A 86 -7.24 -2.80 11.39
CA TYR A 86 -6.20 -2.41 10.45
C TYR A 86 -5.23 -1.40 11.06
N TYR A 87 -3.94 -1.60 10.78
CA TYR A 87 -2.85 -0.72 11.18
C TYR A 87 -1.96 -0.38 10.00
N TYR A 88 -1.43 0.84 9.99
CA TYR A 88 -0.36 1.22 9.08
C TYR A 88 0.85 1.77 9.84
N TRP A 89 2.05 1.47 9.35
CA TRP A 89 3.28 2.00 9.92
C TRP A 89 3.47 3.45 9.47
N TYR A 90 3.63 4.36 10.43
CA TYR A 90 3.99 5.74 10.14
C TYR A 90 4.75 6.39 11.28
N LYS A 91 5.89 7.02 10.97
CA LYS A 91 6.78 7.71 11.93
C LYS A 91 7.15 6.85 13.14
N GLY A 92 7.60 5.62 12.88
CA GLY A 92 8.13 4.74 13.92
C GLY A 92 7.09 4.09 14.83
N LYS A 93 5.81 4.07 14.43
CA LYS A 93 4.74 3.39 15.18
C LYS A 93 3.63 2.86 14.27
N TRP A 94 2.92 1.86 14.77
CA TRP A 94 1.67 1.37 14.18
C TRP A 94 0.51 2.29 14.55
N ASN A 95 -0.15 2.85 13.55
CA ASN A 95 -1.32 3.69 13.71
C ASN A 95 -2.56 2.89 13.30
N ARG A 96 -3.54 2.79 14.19
CA ARG A 96 -4.80 2.09 13.92
C ARG A 96 -5.71 2.95 13.06
N MET A 97 -6.35 2.35 12.06
CA MET A 97 -7.46 2.99 11.35
C MET A 97 -8.73 2.90 12.21
N ALA A 98 -9.33 4.05 12.52
CA ALA A 98 -10.50 4.11 13.41
C ALA A 98 -11.72 3.44 12.76
N LEU A 99 -12.49 2.67 13.54
CA LEU A 99 -13.83 2.25 13.14
C LEU A 99 -14.83 3.36 13.48
N ALA A 100 -15.91 3.42 12.70
CA ALA A 100 -17.01 4.33 13.00
C ALA A 100 -17.56 4.03 14.40
N GLY A 101 -17.51 5.02 15.30
CA GLY A 101 -17.98 4.90 16.69
C GLY A 101 -16.89 4.68 17.75
N GLU A 102 -15.64 4.39 17.37
CA GLU A 102 -14.52 4.28 18.33
C GLU A 102 -13.83 5.62 18.62
N SER A 103 -14.25 6.69 17.93
CA SER A 103 -13.86 8.06 18.28
C SER A 103 -14.65 8.54 19.50
N SER A 104 -14.33 8.00 20.67
CA SER A 104 -14.84 8.47 21.95
C SER A 104 -13.81 9.44 22.55
N GLY A 105 -13.81 10.69 22.11
CA GLY A 105 -12.90 11.68 22.68
C GLY A 105 -12.95 13.03 21.99
N ASN A 106 -13.34 14.04 22.77
CA ASN A 106 -13.24 15.46 22.48
C ASN A 106 -11.75 15.85 22.26
N ALA A 107 -11.19 15.62 21.07
CA ALA A 107 -9.83 16.04 20.71
C ALA A 107 -9.58 16.13 19.19
N GLY A 108 -10.64 16.34 18.39
CA GLY A 108 -10.49 16.94 17.07
C GLY A 108 -10.47 18.45 17.26
N ILE A 109 -9.28 19.05 17.22
CA ILE A 109 -9.10 20.50 17.14
C ILE A 109 -10.02 21.00 16.02
N THR A 110 -11.06 21.72 16.42
CA THR A 110 -11.96 22.55 15.61
C THR A 110 -12.17 22.06 14.18
N GLY A 111 -13.31 21.42 13.95
CA GLY A 111 -14.01 21.60 12.69
C GLY A 111 -14.19 23.10 12.47
N GLY A 112 -13.23 23.72 11.78
CA GLY A 112 -13.48 24.97 11.11
C GLY A 112 -14.62 24.67 10.15
N ASN A 113 -15.76 25.30 10.39
CA ASN A 113 -16.86 25.34 9.44
C ASN A 113 -16.36 26.03 8.17
N GLY A 114 -15.67 25.28 7.31
CA GLY A 114 -15.59 25.58 5.90
C GLY A 114 -16.96 25.27 5.32
N ALA A 115 -17.80 26.30 5.26
CA ALA A 115 -19.13 26.21 4.66
C ALA A 115 -19.06 25.51 3.29
N PRO A 116 -20.01 24.63 2.95
CA PRO A 116 -20.12 24.11 1.59
C PRO A 116 -20.40 25.29 0.65
N GLY A 117 -19.50 25.47 -0.32
CA GLY A 117 -19.61 26.29 -1.53
C GLY A 117 -20.67 27.39 -1.56
N THR A 118 -20.23 28.64 -1.56
CA THR A 118 -20.94 29.71 -2.26
C THR A 118 -19.98 30.46 -3.19
N ARG A 119 -20.15 30.15 -4.49
CA ARG A 119 -19.69 30.82 -5.72
C ARG A 119 -18.22 30.67 -6.10
#